data_AF-A0A1X7U1U0-F1
#
_entry.id   AF-A0A1X7U1U0-F1
#
_cell.length_a   1.000
_cell.length_b   1.000
_cell.length_c   1.000
_cell.angle_alpha   90.00
_cell.angle_beta   90.00
_cell.angle_gamma   90.00
#
_symmetry.space_group_name_H-M   'P 1'
#
loop_
_entity.id
_entity.type
_entity.pdbx_description
1 polymer ?
#
loop_
_entity_poly.entity_id
_entity_poly.type
_entity_poly.pdbx_seq_one_letter_code
_entity_poly.pdbx_strand_id
1 'polypeptide(L)'
;LEACNQIKAFYCEVVNNKIHLKKSQDYYYQVQGALAITKVEWCDFVVWTTKDMHIKRIIFNQSFWNTCYLRLKTVYLSYILLEIIYTMIPIDLEIIQYVHFLLNIEYNQP
;
A
#
# COMPACT_ATOMS: atom_id res chain seq x y z
N LEU A 1 -5.10 5.97 25.07
CA LEU A 1 -4.62 4.65 25.58
C LEU A 1 -5.72 3.61 25.71
N GLU A 2 -6.88 3.96 26.29
CA GLU A 2 -8.02 3.02 26.48
C GLU A 2 -8.41 2.28 25.18
N ALA A 3 -8.53 3.02 24.07
CA ALA A 3 -8.88 2.44 22.76
C ALA A 3 -7.89 1.36 22.28
N CYS A 4 -6.58 1.55 22.50
CA CYS A 4 -5.56 0.55 22.15
C CYS A 4 -5.74 -0.77 22.93
N ASN A 5 -6.29 -0.70 24.14
CA ASN A 5 -6.41 -1.85 25.04
C ASN A 5 -7.80 -2.53 24.93
N GLN A 6 -8.84 -1.76 24.59
CA GLN A 6 -10.23 -2.25 24.55
C GLN A 6 -10.67 -2.68 23.16
N ILE A 7 -10.08 -2.14 22.10
CA ILE A 7 -10.49 -2.41 20.72
C ILE A 7 -9.41 -3.27 20.06
N LYS A 8 -9.68 -4.56 19.88
CA LYS A 8 -8.74 -5.52 19.27
C LYS A 8 -8.29 -5.11 17.86
N ALA A 9 -9.22 -4.55 17.08
CA ALA A 9 -8.99 -4.04 15.72
C ALA A 9 -8.40 -2.62 15.69
N PHE A 10 -8.00 -2.05 16.83
CA PHE A 10 -7.42 -0.71 16.84
C PHE A 10 -6.09 -0.71 16.10
N TYR A 11 -5.89 0.31 15.28
CA TYR A 11 -4.74 0.42 14.38
C TYR A 11 -3.46 0.86 15.11
N CYS A 12 -3.55 1.34 16.36
CA CYS A 12 -2.39 1.58 17.21
C CYS A 12 -2.19 0.51 18.28
N GLU A 13 -0.96 0.39 18.74
CA GLU A 13 -0.53 -0.44 19.87
C GLU A 13 0.30 0.38 20.85
N VAL A 14 0.40 -0.10 22.09
CA VAL A 14 1.25 0.51 23.10
C VAL A 14 2.56 -0.29 23.16
N VAL A 15 3.67 0.36 22.84
CA VAL A 15 5.02 -0.21 22.94
C VAL A 15 5.83 0.72 23.84
N ASN A 16 6.40 0.20 24.92
CA ASN A 16 7.17 0.97 25.90
C ASN A 16 6.43 2.24 26.40
N ASN A 17 5.16 2.08 26.77
CA ASN A 17 4.25 3.17 27.18
C ASN A 17 4.04 4.29 26.15
N LYS A 18 4.41 4.09 24.88
CA LYS A 18 4.14 5.02 23.78
C LYS A 18 3.16 4.38 22.81
N ILE A 19 2.29 5.20 22.23
CA ILE A 19 1.34 4.74 21.21
C ILE A 19 2.03 4.76 19.84
N HIS A 20 2.04 3.61 19.18
CA HIS A 20 2.63 3.38 17.86
C HIS A 20 1.55 2.88 16.88
N LEU A 21 1.62 3.31 15.61
CA LEU A 21 0.82 2.69 14.56
C LEU A 21 1.36 1.28 14.32
N LYS A 22 0.48 0.27 14.35
CA LYS A 22 0.83 -1.11 14.05
C LYS A 22 1.31 -1.19 12.61
N LYS A 23 2.53 -1.68 12.40
CA LYS A 23 3.10 -1.86 11.05
C LYS A 23 2.41 -2.97 10.25
N SER A 24 1.69 -3.87 10.93
CA SER A 24 0.94 -4.97 10.34
C SER A 24 -0.49 -4.60 9.90
N GLN A 25 -0.91 -3.34 10.08
CA GLN A 25 -2.26 -2.89 9.77
C GLN A 25 -2.31 -2.08 8.46
N ASP A 26 -3.48 -2.09 7.80
CA ASP A 26 -3.73 -1.47 6.50
C ASP A 26 -3.36 0.02 6.45
N TYR A 27 -3.55 0.75 7.56
CA TYR A 27 -3.19 2.15 7.66
C TYR A 27 -1.70 2.42 7.44
N TYR A 28 -0.81 1.51 7.89
CA TYR A 28 0.63 1.70 7.68
C TYR A 28 0.98 1.56 6.19
N TYR A 29 0.34 0.63 5.47
CA TYR A 29 0.50 0.50 4.01
C TYR A 29 0.01 1.76 3.29
N GLN A 30 -1.17 2.28 3.66
CA GLN A 30 -1.73 3.50 3.06
C GLN A 30 -0.80 4.70 3.26
N VAL A 31 -0.30 4.91 4.49
CA VAL A 31 0.61 6.02 4.80
C VAL A 31 1.91 5.90 4.01
N GLN A 32 2.54 4.71 4.01
CA GLN A 32 3.79 4.50 3.27
C GLN A 32 3.62 4.70 1.76
N GLY A 33 2.48 4.29 1.19
CA GLY A 33 2.16 4.54 -0.20
C GLY A 33 1.98 6.03 -0.51
N ALA A 34 1.26 6.76 0.35
CA ALA A 34 1.10 8.21 0.19
C ALA A 34 2.45 8.94 0.24
N LEU A 35 3.32 8.58 1.20
CA LEU A 35 4.67 9.13 1.30
C LEU A 35 5.52 8.82 0.07
N ALA A 36 5.45 7.60 -0.47
CA ALA A 36 6.16 7.20 -1.67
C ALA A 36 5.71 7.98 -2.92
N ILE A 37 4.40 8.13 -3.11
CA ILE A 37 3.81 8.82 -4.26
C ILE A 37 4.15 10.32 -4.22
N THR A 38 4.02 10.93 -3.05
CA THR A 38 4.25 12.37 -2.86
C THR A 38 5.73 12.72 -2.70
N LYS A 39 6.62 11.72 -2.56
CA LYS A 39 8.06 11.86 -2.32
C LYS A 39 8.39 12.67 -1.06
N VAL A 40 7.56 12.54 -0.03
CA VAL A 40 7.77 13.20 1.27
C VAL A 40 8.40 12.20 2.25
N GLU A 41 9.32 12.67 3.07
CA GLU A 41 10.09 11.82 3.98
C GLU A 41 9.31 11.38 5.22
N TRP A 42 8.26 12.12 5.61
CA TRP A 42 7.46 11.83 6.79
C TRP A 42 6.09 12.53 6.74
N CYS A 43 5.15 12.04 7.53
CA CYS A 43 3.91 12.74 7.82
C CYS A 43 3.54 12.59 9.29
N ASP A 44 2.68 13.47 9.79
CA ASP A 44 2.09 13.33 11.12
C ASP A 44 0.76 12.57 11.01
N PHE A 45 0.70 11.40 11.62
CA PHE A 45 -0.50 10.57 11.70
C PHE A 45 -1.29 10.95 12.95
N VAL A 46 -2.48 11.52 12.74
CA VAL A 46 -3.31 12.05 13.81
C VAL A 46 -4.44 11.08 14.12
N VAL A 47 -4.57 10.74 15.39
CA VAL A 47 -5.63 9.91 15.96
C VAL A 47 -6.41 10.78 16.91
N TRP A 48 -7.63 11.13 16.53
CA TRP A 48 -8.46 12.02 17.32
C TRP A 48 -9.68 11.29 17.87
N THR A 49 -10.04 11.62 19.11
CA THR A 49 -11.26 11.20 19.78
C THR A 49 -11.81 12.39 20.57
N THR A 50 -13.05 12.29 21.05
CA THR A 50 -13.65 13.33 21.91
C THR A 50 -12.95 13.49 23.26
N LYS A 51 -12.14 12.51 23.69
CA LYS A 51 -11.43 12.52 24.96
C LYS A 51 -9.96 12.91 24.84
N ASP A 52 -9.34 12.59 23.70
CA ASP A 52 -7.89 12.62 23.55
C ASP A 52 -7.51 12.73 22.06
N MET A 53 -6.35 13.33 21.80
CA MET A 53 -5.74 13.43 20.48
C MET A 53 -4.28 12.98 20.57
N HIS A 54 -3.93 12.01 19.72
CA HIS A 54 -2.58 11.51 19.62
C HIS A 54 -2.00 11.78 18.23
N ILE A 55 -0.82 12.38 18.19
CA ILE A 55 -0.11 12.69 16.95
C ILE A 55 1.17 11.87 16.93
N LYS A 56 1.38 11.11 15.85
CA LYS A 56 2.56 10.29 15.65
C LYS A 56 3.21 10.58 14.31
N ARG A 57 4.46 11.04 14.33
CA ARG A 57 5.27 11.11 13.11
C ARG A 57 5.57 9.71 12.58
N ILE A 58 5.25 9.49 11.31
CA ILE A 58 5.59 8.29 10.56
C ILE A 58 6.61 8.68 9.50
N ILE A 59 7.74 7.99 9.51
CA ILE A 59 8.83 8.20 8.57
C ILE A 59 8.64 7.23 7.40
N PHE A 60 8.93 7.70 6.19
CA PHE A 60 8.97 6.85 5.02
C PHE A 60 10.02 5.74 5.19
N ASN A 61 9.63 4.52 4.84
CA ASN A 61 10.46 3.33 4.94
C ASN A 61 10.61 2.73 3.54
N GLN A 62 11.71 3.07 2.88
CA GLN A 62 12.02 2.60 1.53
C GLN A 62 12.03 1.07 1.41
N SER A 63 12.60 0.37 2.39
CA SER A 63 12.68 -1.09 2.37
C SER A 63 11.30 -1.72 2.41
N PHE A 64 10.42 -1.24 3.30
CA PHE A 64 9.03 -1.66 3.37
C PHE A 64 8.25 -1.29 2.09
N TRP A 65 8.45 -0.09 1.56
CA TRP A 65 7.77 0.32 0.34
C TRP A 65 8.17 -0.52 -0.86
N ASN A 66 9.45 -0.88 -1.00
CA ASN A 66 9.91 -1.73 -2.10
C ASN A 66 9.20 -3.09 -2.13
N THR A 67 8.94 -3.71 -0.97
CA THR A 67 8.19 -4.98 -0.92
C THR A 67 6.73 -4.79 -1.34
N CYS A 68 6.12 -3.67 -0.97
CA CYS A 68 4.76 -3.32 -1.39
C CYS A 68 4.70 -3.04 -2.90
N TYR A 69 5.63 -2.25 -3.40
CA TYR A 69 5.71 -1.83 -4.81
C TYR A 69 5.84 -3.02 -5.74
N LEU A 70 6.69 -4.01 -5.43
CA LEU A 70 6.83 -5.21 -6.24
C LEU A 70 5.50 -5.97 -6.36
N ARG A 71 4.77 -6.12 -5.25
CA ARG A 71 3.45 -6.78 -5.25
C ARG A 71 2.41 -5.97 -6.03
N LEU A 72 2.40 -4.65 -5.86
CA LEU A 72 1.50 -3.75 -6.59
C LEU A 72 1.78 -3.78 -8.09
N LYS A 73 3.06 -3.77 -8.50
CA LYS A 73 3.48 -3.88 -9.90
C LYS A 73 2.98 -5.19 -10.52
N THR A 74 3.17 -6.31 -9.83
CA THR A 74 2.65 -7.61 -10.29
C THR A 74 1.14 -7.61 -10.42
N VAL A 75 0.40 -7.13 -9.41
CA VAL A 75 -1.07 -7.07 -9.51
C VAL A 75 -1.52 -6.17 -10.66
N TYR A 76 -0.86 -5.02 -10.83
CA TYR A 76 -1.18 -4.08 -11.89
C TYR A 76 -0.97 -4.70 -13.27
N LEU A 77 0.20 -5.28 -13.53
CA LEU A 77 0.55 -5.83 -14.84
C LEU A 77 -0.21 -7.13 -15.15
N SER A 78 -0.39 -8.02 -14.17
CA SER A 78 -1.02 -9.33 -14.37
C SER A 78 -2.54 -9.28 -14.44
N TYR A 79 -3.20 -8.28 -13.84
CA TYR A 79 -4.67 -8.25 -13.75
C TYR A 79 -5.26 -6.91 -14.17
N ILE A 80 -4.85 -5.81 -13.53
CA ILE A 80 -5.51 -4.51 -13.74
C ILE A 80 -5.30 -3.98 -15.16
N LEU A 81 -4.07 -4.07 -15.68
CA LEU A 81 -3.72 -3.62 -17.02
C LEU A 81 -4.51 -4.38 -18.08
N LEU A 82 -4.65 -5.70 -17.93
CA LEU A 82 -5.44 -6.52 -18.84
C LEU A 82 -6.90 -6.07 -18.87
N GLU A 83 -7.53 -5.92 -17.70
CA GLU A 83 -8.92 -5.42 -17.59
C GLU A 83 -9.10 -4.04 -18.23
N ILE A 84 -8.15 -3.12 -18.04
CA ILE A 84 -8.18 -1.81 -18.68
C ILE A 84 -8.09 -1.93 -20.20
N ILE A 85 -7.19 -2.78 -20.73
CA ILE A 85 -7.04 -2.97 -22.19
C ILE A 85 -8.30 -3.59 -22.79
N TYR A 86 -8.86 -4.62 -22.15
CA TYR A 86 -10.09 -5.28 -22.60
C TYR A 86 -11.29 -4.32 -22.66
N THR A 87 -11.34 -3.32 -21.79
CA THR A 87 -12.42 -2.33 -21.75
C THR A 87 -12.21 -1.14 -22.70
N MET A 88 -10.97 -0.89 -23.17
CA MET A 88 -10.64 0.29 -23.98
C MET A 88 -10.52 0.03 -25.49
N ILE A 89 -10.31 -1.20 -25.96
CA ILE A 89 -10.10 -1.51 -27.38
C ILE A 89 -11.24 -2.39 -27.91
N PRO A 90 -11.82 -2.13 -29.10
CA PRO A 90 -12.65 -3.11 -29.79
C PRO A 90 -11.80 -4.36 -30.05
N ILE A 91 -12.16 -5.45 -29.38
CA ILE A 91 -11.34 -6.65 -29.19
C ILE A 91 -10.88 -7.24 -30.54
N ASP A 92 -9.64 -6.97 -30.93
CA ASP A 92 -8.89 -7.81 -31.87
C ASP A 92 -8.02 -8.79 -31.06
N LEU A 93 -8.27 -10.10 -31.24
CA LEU A 93 -7.59 -11.17 -30.50
C LEU A 93 -6.05 -11.09 -30.60
N GLU A 94 -5.52 -10.56 -31.70
CA GLU A 94 -4.08 -10.45 -31.95
C GLU A 94 -3.39 -9.49 -30.95
N ILE A 95 -4.02 -8.37 -30.60
CA ILE A 95 -3.46 -7.39 -29.65
C ILE A 95 -3.38 -8.01 -28.25
N ILE A 96 -4.42 -8.74 -27.85
CA ILE A 96 -4.47 -9.42 -26.56
C ILE A 96 -3.36 -10.49 -26.47
N GLN A 97 -3.22 -11.33 -27.49
CA GLN A 97 -2.16 -12.35 -27.52
C GLN A 97 -0.77 -11.72 -27.47
N TYR A 98 -0.56 -10.60 -28.16
CA TYR A 98 0.69 -9.86 -28.14
C TYR A 98 1.01 -9.28 -26.75
N VAL A 99 0.02 -8.69 -26.07
CA VAL A 99 0.20 -8.16 -24.70
C VAL A 99 0.50 -9.29 -23.70
N HIS A 100 -0.21 -10.42 -23.76
CA HIS A 100 0.07 -11.59 -22.94
C HIS A 100 1.49 -12.14 -23.20
N PHE A 101 1.94 -12.16 -24.46
CA PHE A 101 3.29 -12.56 -24.83
C PHE A 101 4.35 -11.62 -24.23
N LEU A 102 4.18 -10.30 -24.35
CA LEU A 102 5.12 -9.33 -23.79
C LEU A 102 5.20 -9.41 -22.26
N LEU A 103 4.06 -9.54 -21.58
CA LEU A 103 4.01 -9.70 -20.12
C LEU A 103 4.72 -10.99 -19.66
N ASN A 104 4.56 -12.09 -20.41
CA ASN A 104 5.25 -13.34 -20.11
C ASN A 104 6.77 -13.30 -20.34
N ILE A 105 7.26 -12.47 -21.27
CA ILE A 105 8.69 -12.29 -21.51
C ILE A 105 9.35 -11.44 -20.42
N GLU A 106 8.69 -10.36 -19.98
CA GLU A 106 9.25 -9.51 -18.92
C GLU A 106 9.25 -10.19 -17.54
N TYR A 107 8.29 -11.08 -17.26
CA TYR A 107 8.15 -11.74 -15.95
C TYR A 107 8.89 -13.08 -15.82
N ASN A 108 9.35 -13.70 -16.92
CA ASN A 108 10.15 -14.93 -16.92
C ASN A 108 11.65 -14.70 -17.20
N GLN A 109 12.15 -13.46 -17.07
CA GLN A 109 13.60 -13.25 -17.00
C GLN A 109 14.12 -13.74 -15.64
N PRO A 110 15.25 -14.46 -15.60
CA PRO A 110 15.83 -15.01 -14.36
C PRO A 110 16.26 -13.93 -13.36
#